data_AF-A0A6A4HNH0-F1
#
_entry.id   AF-A0A6A4HNH0-F1
#
_cell.length_a   1.000
_cell.length_b   1.000
_cell.length_c   1.000
_cell.angle_alpha   90.00
_cell.angle_beta   90.00
_cell.angle_gamma   90.00
#
_symmetry.space_group_name_H-M   'P 1'
#
loop_
_entity.id
_entity.type
_entity.pdbx_description
1 polymer ?
#
loop_
_entity_poly.entity_id
_entity_poly.type
_entity_poly.pdbx_seq_one_letter_code
_entity_poly.pdbx_strand_id
1 'polypeptide(L)'
;EGFVEVLNEMSEAEREQWNKDVQPVRNALNKTRKISFKIINSPTLLLPKWREQVANTDFKNRVLPRDVATRWNSTYDMLSAFLEMKQHV
;
A
#
# COMPACT_ATOMS: atom_id res chain seq x y z
N GLU A 1 -15.15 -24.20 10.79
CA GLU A 1 -14.47 -23.52 11.92
C GLU A 1 -14.49 -22.03 11.63
N GLY A 2 -15.22 -21.28 12.45
CA GLY A 2 -15.66 -19.92 12.13
C GLY A 2 -14.53 -18.92 12.30
N PHE A 3 -14.38 -18.03 11.32
CA PHE A 3 -13.75 -16.74 11.57
C PHE A 3 -14.54 -16.06 12.69
N VAL A 4 -13.96 -16.01 13.88
CA VAL A 4 -14.47 -15.14 14.93
C VAL A 4 -14.23 -13.72 14.42
N GLU A 5 -15.29 -13.02 14.03
CA GLU A 5 -15.21 -11.58 13.83
C GLU A 5 -14.98 -10.95 15.20
N VAL A 6 -13.72 -10.89 15.64
CA VAL A 6 -13.27 -10.35 16.94
C VAL A 6 -13.88 -8.97 17.22
N LEU A 7 -14.18 -8.21 16.17
CA LEU A 7 -14.84 -6.92 16.28
C LEU A 7 -16.27 -6.99 16.84
N ASN A 8 -16.99 -8.11 16.67
CA ASN A 8 -18.35 -8.31 17.16
C ASN A 8 -18.42 -8.57 18.66
N GLU A 9 -17.31 -8.99 19.27
CA GLU A 9 -17.19 -9.20 20.72
C GLU A 9 -16.76 -7.93 21.46
N MET A 10 -16.29 -6.91 20.73
CA MET A 10 -15.88 -5.61 21.30
C MET A 10 -17.10 -4.76 21.63
N SER A 11 -17.00 -4.02 22.74
CA SER A 11 -17.94 -2.95 23.05
C SER A 11 -17.88 -1.83 21.99
N GLU A 12 -18.92 -1.01 21.94
CA GLU A 12 -19.00 0.11 20.99
C GLU A 12 -17.82 1.09 21.15
N ALA A 13 -17.45 1.40 22.40
CA ALA A 13 -16.33 2.29 22.72
C ALA A 13 -14.99 1.72 22.25
N GLU A 14 -14.74 0.42 22.48
CA GLU A 14 -13.53 -0.26 22.02
C GLU A 14 -13.45 -0.31 20.49
N ARG A 15 -14.58 -0.58 19.83
CA ARG A 15 -14.65 -0.61 18.37
C ARG A 15 -14.40 0.77 17.77
N GLU A 16 -14.91 1.84 18.39
CA GLU A 16 -14.65 3.21 17.94
C GLU A 16 -13.17 3.57 18.09
N GLN A 17 -12.57 3.25 19.24
CA GLN A 17 -11.15 3.46 19.49
C GLN A 17 -10.28 2.70 18.49
N TRP A 18 -10.55 1.41 18.28
CA TRP A 18 -9.84 0.61 17.29
C TRP A 18 -9.95 1.17 15.87
N ASN A 19 -11.15 1.64 15.48
CA ASN A 19 -11.33 2.26 14.18
C ASN A 19 -10.46 3.52 14.05
N LYS A 20 -10.41 4.38 15.07
CA LYS A 20 -9.55 5.58 15.10
C LYS A 20 -8.07 5.20 14.96
N ASP A 21 -7.63 4.18 15.69
CA ASP A 21 -6.22 3.74 15.69
C ASP A 21 -5.80 3.09 14.35
N VAL A 22 -6.72 2.42 13.67
CA VAL A 22 -6.45 1.76 12.37
C VAL A 22 -6.61 2.71 11.18
N GLN A 23 -7.30 3.85 11.34
CA GLN A 23 -7.49 4.83 10.24
C GLN A 23 -6.18 5.23 9.55
N PRO A 24 -5.08 5.58 10.25
CA PRO A 24 -3.83 5.96 9.61
C PRO A 24 -3.26 4.85 8.71
N VAL A 25 -3.34 3.59 9.17
CA VAL A 25 -2.85 2.42 8.43
C VAL A 25 -3.70 2.18 7.18
N ARG A 26 -5.03 2.23 7.30
CA ARG A 26 -5.95 2.12 6.16
C ARG A 26 -5.71 3.22 5.13
N ASN A 27 -5.49 4.45 5.59
CA ASN A 27 -5.22 5.60 4.73
C ASN A 27 -3.88 5.45 3.99
N ALA A 28 -2.83 5.01 4.68
CA ALA A 28 -1.54 4.74 4.06
C ALA A 28 -1.68 3.66 2.98
N LEU A 29 -2.31 2.53 3.30
CA LEU A 29 -2.54 1.43 2.36
C LEU A 29 -3.30 1.89 1.10
N ASN A 30 -4.38 2.64 1.28
CA ASN A 30 -5.18 3.17 0.17
C ASN A 30 -4.38 4.15 -0.71
N LYS A 31 -3.55 5.00 -0.11
CA LYS A 31 -2.68 5.92 -0.86
C LYS A 31 -1.64 5.14 -1.66
N THR A 32 -0.96 4.16 -1.06
CA THR A 32 0.04 3.32 -1.73
C THR A 32 -0.54 2.60 -2.94
N ARG A 33 -1.72 1.97 -2.79
CA ARG A 33 -2.45 1.33 -3.89
C ARG A 33 -2.74 2.29 -5.04
N LYS A 34 -3.24 3.50 -4.72
CA LYS A 34 -3.56 4.53 -5.71
C LYS A 34 -2.31 5.03 -6.44
N ILE A 35 -1.20 5.21 -5.73
CA ILE A 35 0.07 5.66 -6.30
C ILE A 35 0.60 4.60 -7.28
N SER A 36 0.74 3.35 -6.83
CA SER A 36 1.18 2.24 -7.70
C SER A 36 0.32 2.14 -8.96
N PHE A 37 -1.01 2.13 -8.78
CA PHE A 37 -1.95 2.03 -9.89
C PHE A 37 -1.77 3.18 -10.88
N LYS A 38 -1.69 4.43 -10.42
CA LYS A 38 -1.55 5.60 -11.29
C LYS A 38 -0.23 5.61 -12.05
N ILE A 39 0.88 5.28 -11.39
CA ILE A 39 2.20 5.23 -12.03
C ILE A 39 2.21 4.18 -13.14
N ILE A 40 1.75 2.95 -12.85
CA ILE A 40 1.77 1.85 -13.83
C ILE A 40 0.86 2.14 -15.03
N ASN A 41 -0.31 2.76 -14.80
CA ASN A 41 -1.28 3.03 -15.86
C ASN A 41 -1.10 4.39 -16.56
N SER A 42 -0.04 5.14 -16.25
CA SER A 42 0.27 6.42 -16.91
C SER A 42 1.69 6.37 -17.51
N PRO A 43 1.88 5.60 -18.60
CA PRO A 43 3.20 5.32 -19.16
C PRO A 43 3.90 6.55 -19.73
N THR A 44 3.17 7.61 -20.07
CA THR A 44 3.70 8.82 -20.71
C THR A 44 3.97 9.97 -19.75
N LEU A 45 3.28 10.04 -18.61
CA LEU A 45 3.38 11.18 -17.69
C LEU A 45 3.97 10.78 -16.34
N LEU A 46 3.31 9.85 -15.63
CA LEU A 46 3.72 9.51 -14.27
C LEU A 46 4.86 8.49 -14.23
N LEU A 47 4.88 7.52 -15.15
CA LEU A 47 5.94 6.51 -15.18
C LEU A 47 7.34 7.11 -15.51
N PRO A 48 7.50 8.01 -16.50
CA PRO A 48 8.79 8.64 -16.75
C PRO A 48 9.24 9.50 -15.57
N LYS A 49 8.33 10.31 -15.02
CA LYS A 49 8.60 11.14 -13.84
C LYS A 49 8.99 10.30 -12.62
N TRP A 50 8.34 9.15 -12.41
CA TRP A 50 8.75 8.20 -11.37
C TRP A 50 10.18 7.72 -11.58
N ARG A 51 10.52 7.28 -12.80
CA ARG A 51 11.88 6.81 -13.14
C ARG A 51 12.92 7.89 -12.90
N GLU A 52 12.62 9.15 -13.21
CA GLU A 52 13.49 10.30 -12.90
C GLU A 52 13.71 10.43 -11.39
N GLN A 53 12.65 10.32 -10.57
CA GLN A 53 12.77 10.42 -9.12
C GLN A 53 13.60 9.29 -8.50
N VAL A 54 13.46 8.05 -9.01
CA VAL A 54 14.21 6.91 -8.49
C VAL A 54 15.57 6.70 -9.16
N ALA A 55 15.93 7.52 -10.16
CA ALA A 55 17.12 7.33 -11.00
C ALA A 55 18.44 7.24 -10.20
N ASN A 56 18.52 7.97 -9.09
CA ASN A 56 19.71 8.05 -8.23
C ASN A 56 19.65 7.08 -7.03
N THR A 57 18.66 6.19 -7.01
CA THR A 57 18.49 5.17 -5.96
C THR A 57 18.73 3.78 -6.55
N ASP A 58 18.86 2.78 -5.68
CA ASP A 58 18.94 1.37 -6.08
C ASP A 58 17.67 0.90 -6.82
N PHE A 59 16.59 1.68 -6.77
CA PHE A 59 15.31 1.39 -7.40
C PHE A 59 15.12 2.00 -8.79
N LYS A 60 16.16 2.53 -9.44
CA LYS A 60 16.08 3.19 -10.77
C LYS A 60 15.31 2.41 -11.84
N ASN A 61 15.35 1.08 -11.78
CA ASN A 61 14.69 0.18 -12.74
C ASN A 61 13.42 -0.48 -12.17
N ARG A 62 13.01 -0.11 -10.95
CA ARG A 62 11.88 -0.71 -10.23
C ARG A 62 10.71 0.26 -10.16
N VAL A 63 9.51 -0.28 -10.31
CA VAL A 63 8.24 0.41 -10.06
C VAL A 63 7.57 -0.27 -8.87
N LEU A 64 6.83 0.51 -8.08
CA LEU A 64 6.04 -0.02 -6.98
C LEU A 64 5.01 -1.05 -7.50
N PRO A 65 5.05 -2.32 -7.05
CA PRO A 65 4.11 -3.36 -7.48
C PRO A 65 2.66 -2.96 -7.23
N ARG A 66 1.76 -3.34 -8.13
CA ARG A 66 0.32 -3.11 -7.96
C ARG A 66 -0.29 -4.18 -7.09
N ASP A 67 -1.23 -3.77 -6.24
CA ASP A 67 -2.13 -4.68 -5.56
C ASP A 67 -3.20 -5.25 -6.53
N VAL A 68 -3.29 -6.57 -6.63
CA VAL A 68 -4.09 -7.32 -7.61
C VAL A 68 -4.99 -8.31 -6.88
N ALA A 69 -6.32 -8.12 -6.96
CA ALA A 69 -7.29 -8.94 -6.23
C ALA A 69 -7.21 -10.45 -6.51
N THR A 70 -6.73 -10.86 -7.68
CA THR A 70 -6.60 -12.28 -8.06
C THR A 70 -5.30 -12.93 -7.58
N ARG A 71 -4.37 -12.17 -6.97
CA ARG A 71 -3.09 -12.67 -6.47
C ARG A 71 -3.07 -12.61 -4.94
N TRP A 72 -2.91 -13.76 -4.30
CA TRP A 72 -3.05 -13.88 -2.84
C TRP A 72 -2.13 -12.96 -2.02
N ASN A 73 -0.92 -12.67 -2.51
CA ASN A 73 0.09 -11.92 -1.76
C ASN A 73 0.37 -10.51 -2.30
N SER A 74 -0.40 -10.01 -3.26
CA SER A 74 -0.06 -8.72 -3.92
C SER A 74 -0.07 -7.52 -2.98
N THR A 75 -0.94 -7.51 -1.97
CA THR A 75 -0.97 -6.44 -0.97
C THR A 75 0.32 -6.44 -0.16
N TYR A 76 0.78 -7.62 0.25
CA TYR A 76 2.02 -7.77 1.02
C TYR A 76 3.24 -7.41 0.17
N ASP A 77 3.32 -7.89 -1.07
CA ASP A 77 4.43 -7.61 -1.98
C ASP A 77 4.55 -6.11 -2.28
N MET A 78 3.41 -5.43 -2.50
CA MET A 78 3.35 -3.98 -2.68
C MET A 78 3.84 -3.25 -1.43
N LEU A 79 3.39 -3.63 -0.23
CA LEU A 79 3.78 -2.96 1.01
C LEU A 79 5.25 -3.17 1.34
N SER A 80 5.75 -4.39 1.14
CA SER A 80 7.16 -4.71 1.35
C SER A 80 8.05 -3.86 0.45
N ALA A 81 7.71 -3.76 -0.84
CA ALA A 81 8.41 -2.88 -1.77
C ALA A 81 8.30 -1.39 -1.36
N PHE A 82 7.12 -0.94 -0.91
CA PHE A 82 6.94 0.44 -0.47
C PHE A 82 7.82 0.81 0.74
N LEU A 83 7.90 -0.09 1.73
CA LEU A 83 8.71 0.11 2.92
C LEU A 83 10.21 0.07 2.62
N GLU A 84 10.62 -0.85 1.75
CA GLU A 84 12.00 -0.92 1.23
C GLU A 84 12.37 0.42 0.57
N MET A 85 11.55 0.92 -0.36
CA MET A 85 11.83 2.18 -1.05
C MET A 85 11.80 3.41 -0.15
N LYS A 86 10.94 3.44 0.89
CA LYS A 86 10.85 4.53 1.87
C LYS A 86 12.16 4.73 2.64
N GLN A 87 12.99 3.70 2.81
CA GLN A 87 14.24 3.82 3.57
C GLN A 87 15.36 4.53 2.79
N HIS A 88 15.21 4.69 1.48
CA HIS A 88 16.25 5.24 0.59
C HIS A 88 15.87 6.57 -0.07
N VAL A 89 14.63 7.05 0.10
CA VAL A 89 14.13 8.35 -0.37
C VAL A 89 13.95 9.28 0.82
#